data_AF-A0A8T8CAK5-F1
#
_entry.id   AF-A0A8T8CAK5-F1
#
_cell.length_a   1.000
_cell.length_b   1.000
_cell.length_c   1.000
_cell.angle_alpha   90.00
_cell.angle_beta   90.00
_cell.angle_gamma   90.00
#
_symmetry.space_group_name_H-M   'P 1'
#
loop_
_entity.id
_entity.type
_entity.pdbx_description
1 polymer ?
#
loop_
_entity_poly.entity_id
_entity_poly.type
_entity_poly.pdbx_seq_one_letter_code
_entity_poly.pdbx_strand_id
1 'polypeptide(L)'
;MKRFTGIAVAISMVIVASGCTTHLADGQKQEMAVYESKGLAVEEKSVALAAGLGILPAAGYFYTNQPAVAVFSIPLWVISLGPLWMPFDTAAAAEVQNFYATRRKVEFEKAKDLRELDHRLEDKQLTYEQHLREQRTIEQKYSAY
;
A
#
# COMPACT_ATOMS: atom_id res chain seq x y z
N MET A 1 -37.51 12.40 18.57
CA MET A 1 -36.89 12.55 17.23
C MET A 1 -35.56 13.31 17.24
N LYS A 2 -35.43 14.49 17.87
CA LYS A 2 -34.17 15.29 17.90
C LYS A 2 -32.90 14.56 18.40
N ARG A 3 -33.04 13.60 19.33
CA ARG A 3 -31.91 12.84 19.89
C ARG A 3 -31.31 11.81 18.91
N PHE A 4 -32.15 11.17 18.09
CA PHE A 4 -31.70 10.22 17.07
C PHE A 4 -31.02 10.93 15.91
N THR A 5 -31.49 12.13 15.55
CA THR A 5 -30.84 12.98 14.53
C THR A 5 -29.43 13.40 14.96
N GLY A 6 -29.24 13.75 16.24
CA GLY A 6 -27.91 14.11 16.77
C GLY A 6 -26.92 12.94 16.79
N ILE A 7 -27.39 11.74 17.14
CA ILE A 7 -26.56 10.52 17.11
C ILE A 7 -26.21 10.13 15.68
N ALA A 8 -27.16 10.21 14.74
CA ALA A 8 -26.91 9.93 13.32
C ALA A 8 -25.87 10.89 12.73
N VAL A 9 -25.96 12.19 13.03
CA VAL A 9 -24.98 13.20 12.60
C VAL A 9 -23.60 12.93 13.18
N ALA A 10 -23.51 12.58 14.47
CA ALA A 10 -22.24 12.25 15.11
C ALA A 10 -21.59 11.00 14.52
N ILE A 11 -22.37 9.95 14.21
CA ILE A 11 -21.86 8.73 13.57
C ILE A 11 -21.38 9.02 12.15
N SER A 12 -22.11 9.83 11.37
CA SER A 12 -21.64 10.25 10.04
C SER A 12 -20.37 11.11 10.11
N MET A 13 -20.18 11.91 11.16
CA MET A 13 -18.99 12.74 11.34
C MET A 13 -17.76 11.90 11.75
N VAL A 14 -17.97 10.81 12.52
CA VAL A 14 -16.91 9.83 12.82
C VAL A 14 -16.54 9.02 11.58
N ILE A 15 -17.48 8.67 10.71
CA ILE A 15 -17.20 7.97 9.44
C ILE A 15 -16.45 8.87 8.45
N VAL A 16 -16.76 10.17 8.40
CA VAL A 16 -15.99 11.15 7.61
C VAL A 16 -14.61 11.39 8.22
N ALA A 17 -14.48 11.40 9.55
CA ALA A 17 -13.19 11.52 10.23
C ALA A 17 -12.32 10.24 10.15
N SER A 18 -12.92 9.09 9.79
CA SER A 18 -12.22 7.81 9.58
C SER A 18 -12.15 7.39 8.11
N GLY A 19 -12.56 8.26 7.18
CA GLY A 19 -12.47 8.04 5.74
C GLY A 19 -11.27 8.75 5.10
N CYS A 20 -10.46 7.98 4.38
CA CYS A 20 -9.30 8.38 3.54
C CYS A 20 -8.01 8.77 4.27
N THR A 21 -7.46 7.87 5.10
CA THR A 21 -6.00 7.86 5.29
C THR A 21 -5.35 7.20 4.06
N THR A 22 -5.27 7.95 2.97
CA THR A 22 -4.54 7.63 1.72
C THR A 22 -3.02 7.79 1.91
N HIS A 23 -2.51 7.47 3.09
CA HIS A 23 -1.10 7.65 3.44
C HIS A 23 -0.63 6.47 4.27
N LEU A 24 0.63 6.09 4.07
CA LEU A 24 1.27 5.06 4.88
C LEU A 24 1.39 5.50 6.33
N ALA A 25 1.08 4.59 7.25
CA ALA A 25 1.45 4.74 8.66
C ALA A 25 2.99 4.69 8.80
N ASP A 26 3.53 5.29 9.86
CA ASP A 26 5.00 5.36 10.06
C ASP A 26 5.68 3.98 10.07
N GLY A 27 5.01 2.97 10.64
CA GLY A 27 5.48 1.58 10.58
C GLY A 27 5.53 1.01 9.15
N GLN A 28 4.55 1.36 8.31
CA GLN A 28 4.53 0.94 6.90
C GLN A 28 5.60 1.67 6.08
N LYS A 29 5.90 2.94 6.39
CA LYS A 29 7.00 3.68 5.77
C LYS A 29 8.35 3.05 6.11
N GLN A 30 8.54 2.67 7.37
CA GLN A 30 9.75 1.97 7.80
C GLN A 30 9.90 0.63 7.09
N GLU A 31 8.83 -0.17 7.03
CA GLU A 31 8.79 -1.44 6.29
C GLU A 31 9.13 -1.24 4.80
N MET A 32 8.55 -0.23 4.16
CA MET A 32 8.84 0.13 2.77
C MET A 32 10.32 0.50 2.58
N ALA A 33 10.88 1.32 3.47
CA ALA A 33 12.28 1.73 3.41
C ALA A 33 13.23 0.53 3.56
N VAL A 34 12.88 -0.46 4.39
CA VAL A 34 13.63 -1.72 4.49
C VAL A 34 13.56 -2.48 3.16
N TYR A 35 12.39 -2.61 2.55
CA TYR A 35 12.26 -3.26 1.24
C TYR A 35 13.02 -2.53 0.13
N GLU A 36 13.02 -1.19 0.12
CA GLU A 36 13.83 -0.38 -0.80
C GLU A 36 15.32 -0.62 -0.60
N SER A 37 15.80 -0.65 0.66
CA SER A 37 17.21 -0.91 0.97
C SER A 37 17.68 -2.31 0.53
N LYS A 38 16.75 -3.27 0.51
CA LYS A 38 16.98 -4.65 0.05
C LYS A 38 16.77 -4.83 -1.46
N GLY A 39 16.39 -3.77 -2.19
CA GLY A 39 16.10 -3.83 -3.62
C GLY A 39 14.85 -4.64 -3.97
N LEU A 40 13.94 -4.84 -3.01
CA LEU A 40 12.71 -5.61 -3.17
C LEU A 40 11.50 -4.73 -3.54
N ALA A 41 11.65 -3.40 -3.47
CA ALA A 41 10.60 -2.44 -3.78
C ALA A 41 10.12 -2.53 -5.24
N VAL A 42 8.81 -2.37 -5.41
CA VAL A 42 8.14 -2.34 -6.72
C VAL A 42 7.34 -1.06 -6.84
N GLU A 43 7.54 -0.38 -7.96
CA GLU A 43 6.76 0.78 -8.35
C GLU A 43 5.72 0.35 -9.41
N GLU A 44 4.49 0.03 -8.99
CA GLU A 44 3.38 -0.23 -9.92
C GLU A 44 2.75 1.08 -10.40
N LYS A 45 2.77 2.10 -9.55
CA LYS A 45 2.17 3.41 -9.80
C LYS A 45 3.22 4.48 -9.58
N SER A 46 3.44 5.30 -10.61
CA SER A 46 4.36 6.42 -10.49
C SER A 46 3.76 7.50 -9.61
N VAL A 47 4.47 7.85 -8.54
CA VAL A 47 4.05 8.90 -7.59
C VAL A 47 3.98 10.25 -8.28
N ALA A 48 4.95 10.55 -9.14
CA ALA A 48 4.98 11.79 -9.92
C ALA A 48 3.81 11.89 -10.90
N LEU A 49 3.48 10.77 -11.58
CA LEU A 49 2.34 10.73 -12.50
C LEU A 49 1.02 10.87 -11.73
N ALA A 50 0.89 10.19 -10.59
CA ALA A 50 -0.28 10.30 -9.74
C ALA A 50 -0.50 11.76 -9.27
N ALA A 51 0.56 12.41 -8.79
CA ALA A 51 0.54 13.82 -8.37
C ALA A 51 0.14 14.75 -9.52
N GLY A 52 0.71 14.56 -10.71
CA GLY A 52 0.38 15.33 -11.91
C GLY A 52 -1.09 15.16 -12.33
N LEU A 53 -1.58 13.91 -12.33
CA LEU A 53 -2.99 13.63 -12.59
C LEU A 53 -3.92 14.14 -11.47
N GLY A 54 -3.41 14.33 -10.25
CA GLY A 54 -4.15 14.90 -9.13
C GLY A 54 -4.52 16.38 -9.31
N ILE A 55 -3.91 17.10 -10.26
CA ILE A 55 -4.33 18.46 -10.62
C ILE A 55 -5.71 18.44 -11.29
N LEU A 56 -6.01 17.38 -12.04
CA LEU A 56 -7.27 17.22 -12.73
C LEU A 56 -8.31 16.59 -11.78
N PRO A 57 -9.59 16.96 -11.92
CA PRO A 57 -10.65 16.36 -11.13
C PRO A 57 -10.69 14.85 -11.37
N ALA A 58 -10.67 14.07 -10.29
CA ALA A 58 -10.77 12.60 -10.27
C ALA A 58 -9.64 11.78 -10.95
N ALA A 59 -8.85 12.35 -11.85
CA ALA A 59 -7.91 11.58 -12.68
C ALA A 59 -6.83 10.86 -11.86
N GLY A 60 -6.23 11.53 -10.88
CA GLY A 60 -5.25 10.90 -9.98
C GLY A 60 -5.85 9.75 -9.15
N TYR A 61 -7.10 9.87 -8.70
CA TYR A 61 -7.79 8.81 -7.96
C TYR A 61 -8.18 7.61 -8.83
N PHE A 62 -8.54 7.84 -10.09
CA PHE A 62 -8.72 6.73 -11.05
C PHE A 62 -7.41 6.01 -11.32
N TYR A 63 -6.31 6.74 -11.45
CA TYR A 63 -4.99 6.15 -11.66
C TYR A 63 -4.54 5.28 -10.48
N THR A 64 -4.80 5.71 -9.24
CA THR A 64 -4.46 4.98 -8.01
C THR A 64 -5.49 3.93 -7.59
N ASN A 65 -6.44 3.57 -8.49
CA ASN A 65 -7.48 2.57 -8.27
C ASN A 65 -8.44 2.88 -7.11
N GLN A 66 -8.83 4.14 -6.94
CA GLN A 66 -9.76 4.59 -5.90
C GLN A 66 -11.04 5.19 -6.50
N PRO A 67 -11.92 4.37 -7.12
CA PRO A 67 -13.08 4.88 -7.86
C PRO A 67 -14.11 5.59 -6.98
N ALA A 68 -14.28 5.16 -5.73
CA ALA A 68 -15.19 5.83 -4.79
C ALA A 68 -14.71 7.26 -4.49
N VAL A 69 -13.43 7.43 -4.17
CA VAL A 69 -12.82 8.74 -3.90
C VAL A 69 -12.83 9.60 -5.16
N ALA A 70 -12.58 9.01 -6.33
CA ALA A 70 -12.63 9.69 -7.61
C ALA A 70 -13.98 10.38 -7.85
N VAL A 71 -15.11 9.68 -7.64
CA VAL A 71 -16.45 10.25 -7.83
C VAL A 71 -16.73 11.41 -6.86
N PHE A 72 -16.39 11.25 -5.58
CA PHE A 72 -16.58 12.32 -4.60
C PHE A 72 -15.61 13.50 -4.76
N SER A 73 -14.45 13.28 -5.39
CA SER A 73 -13.46 14.33 -5.62
C SER A 73 -13.92 15.35 -6.66
N ILE A 74 -14.81 15.01 -7.59
CA ILE A 74 -15.26 15.94 -8.66
C ILE A 74 -15.91 17.21 -8.08
N PRO A 75 -16.95 17.14 -7.22
CA PRO A 75 -17.53 18.34 -6.61
C PRO A 75 -16.55 19.03 -5.64
N LEU A 76 -15.72 18.25 -4.93
CA LEU A 76 -14.70 18.81 -4.02
C LEU A 76 -13.64 19.59 -4.79
N TRP A 77 -13.26 19.16 -5.99
CA TRP A 77 -12.27 19.84 -6.80
C TRP A 77 -12.70 21.27 -7.12
N VAL A 78 -13.98 21.44 -7.45
CA VAL A 78 -14.60 22.74 -7.76
C VAL A 78 -14.75 23.63 -6.51
N ILE A 79 -15.14 23.05 -5.37
CA ILE A 79 -15.55 23.82 -4.18
C ILE A 79 -14.41 24.03 -3.17
N SER A 80 -13.46 23.09 -3.06
CA SER A 80 -12.44 23.05 -2.00
C SER A 80 -11.01 23.26 -2.48
N LEU A 81 -10.81 23.98 -3.60
CA LEU A 81 -9.48 24.24 -4.16
C LEU A 81 -8.70 22.94 -4.43
N GLY A 82 -9.37 21.97 -5.06
CA GLY A 82 -8.81 20.64 -5.38
C GLY A 82 -7.36 20.61 -5.87
N PRO A 83 -6.96 21.47 -6.84
CA PRO A 83 -5.60 21.49 -7.35
C PRO A 83 -4.49 21.72 -6.31
N LEU A 84 -4.82 22.26 -5.13
CA LEU A 84 -3.82 22.56 -4.10
C LEU A 84 -3.48 21.35 -3.22
N TRP A 85 -4.43 20.43 -3.01
CA TRP A 85 -4.27 19.34 -2.06
C TRP A 85 -4.40 17.94 -2.71
N MET A 86 -5.18 17.82 -3.78
CA MET A 86 -5.35 16.54 -4.50
C MET A 86 -4.05 15.98 -5.11
N PRO A 87 -3.09 16.78 -5.61
CA PRO A 87 -1.78 16.25 -6.03
C PRO A 87 -1.04 15.52 -4.90
N PHE A 88 -1.06 16.07 -3.68
CA PHE A 88 -0.40 15.43 -2.53
C PHE A 88 -1.15 14.17 -2.09
N ASP A 89 -2.47 14.21 -2.11
CA ASP A 89 -3.30 13.08 -1.72
C ASP A 89 -3.18 11.89 -2.69
N THR A 90 -3.14 12.20 -4.00
CA THR A 90 -2.97 11.19 -5.05
C THR A 90 -1.55 10.63 -5.11
N ALA A 91 -0.54 11.45 -4.79
CA ALA A 91 0.84 10.98 -4.58
C ALA A 91 0.90 9.95 -3.44
N ALA A 92 0.34 10.29 -2.27
CA ALA A 92 0.30 9.40 -1.12
C ALA A 92 -0.50 8.12 -1.41
N ALA A 93 -1.60 8.23 -2.16
CA ALA A 93 -2.36 7.07 -2.64
C ALA A 93 -1.53 6.13 -3.53
N ALA A 94 -0.63 6.67 -4.37
CA ALA A 94 0.28 5.88 -5.19
C ALA A 94 1.35 5.16 -4.33
N GLU A 95 1.89 5.83 -3.32
CA GLU A 95 2.80 5.20 -2.34
C GLU A 95 2.14 4.02 -1.64
N VAL A 96 0.87 4.17 -1.22
CA VAL A 96 0.10 3.08 -0.60
C VAL A 96 -0.05 1.89 -1.56
N GLN A 97 -0.34 2.13 -2.83
CA GLN A 97 -0.44 1.06 -3.83
C GLN A 97 0.91 0.35 -4.02
N ASN A 98 2.01 1.11 -4.13
CA ASN A 98 3.36 0.56 -4.28
C ASN A 98 3.79 -0.27 -3.05
N PHE A 99 3.42 0.16 -1.85
CA PHE A 99 3.66 -0.60 -0.63
C PHE A 99 2.97 -1.97 -0.66
N TYR A 100 1.67 -2.00 -0.94
CA TYR A 100 0.93 -3.27 -0.99
C TYR A 100 1.38 -4.17 -2.16
N ALA A 101 1.75 -3.58 -3.28
CA ALA A 101 2.33 -4.30 -4.42
C ALA A 101 3.68 -4.94 -4.05
N THR A 102 4.58 -4.16 -3.44
CA THR A 102 5.88 -4.60 -2.94
C THR A 102 5.70 -5.74 -1.95
N ARG A 103 4.87 -5.55 -0.92
CA ARG A 103 4.62 -6.58 0.10
C ARG A 103 4.07 -7.86 -0.49
N ARG A 104 3.13 -7.78 -1.44
CA ARG A 104 2.58 -8.96 -2.12
C ARG A 104 3.66 -9.70 -2.92
N LYS A 105 4.52 -8.98 -3.63
CA LYS A 105 5.63 -9.58 -4.38
C LYS A 105 6.63 -10.24 -3.44
N VAL A 106 7.03 -9.57 -2.37
CA VAL A 106 7.95 -10.08 -1.35
C VAL A 106 7.42 -11.39 -0.75
N GLU A 107 6.16 -11.42 -0.33
CA GLU A 107 5.55 -12.64 0.21
C GLU A 107 5.47 -13.77 -0.82
N PHE A 108 5.18 -13.43 -2.08
CA PHE A 108 5.15 -14.41 -3.17
C PHE A 108 6.54 -15.00 -3.46
N GLU A 109 7.57 -14.15 -3.56
CA GLU A 109 8.97 -14.55 -3.80
C GLU A 109 9.51 -15.35 -2.62
N LYS A 110 9.25 -14.92 -1.38
CA LYS A 110 9.58 -15.69 -0.18
C LYS A 110 8.95 -17.08 -0.21
N ALA A 111 7.64 -17.17 -0.48
CA ALA A 111 6.94 -18.45 -0.55
C ALA A 111 7.44 -19.33 -1.71
N LYS A 112 7.93 -18.74 -2.80
CA LYS A 112 8.54 -19.46 -3.91
C LYS A 112 9.90 -20.04 -3.50
N ASP A 113 10.78 -19.23 -2.93
CA ASP A 113 12.12 -19.65 -2.49
C ASP A 113 12.04 -20.72 -1.40
N LEU A 114 11.09 -20.62 -0.47
CA LEU A 114 10.85 -21.65 0.55
C LEU A 114 10.37 -22.97 -0.07
N ARG A 115 9.46 -22.93 -1.05
CA ARG A 115 9.01 -24.15 -1.76
C ARG A 115 10.14 -24.81 -2.54
N GLU A 116 11.01 -24.02 -3.16
CA GLU A 116 12.19 -24.55 -3.85
C GLU A 116 13.17 -25.21 -2.86
N LEU A 117 13.35 -24.61 -1.68
CA LEU A 117 14.14 -25.18 -0.60
C LEU A 117 13.57 -26.53 -0.11
N ASP A 118 12.24 -26.62 0.05
CA ASP A 118 11.56 -27.85 0.46
C ASP A 118 11.71 -28.95 -0.60
N HIS A 119 11.56 -28.63 -1.89
CA HIS A 119 11.80 -29.60 -2.97
C HIS A 119 13.25 -30.11 -2.99
N ARG A 120 14.24 -29.25 -2.73
CA ARG A 120 15.65 -29.67 -2.63
C ARG A 120 15.90 -30.63 -1.46
N LEU A 121 15.13 -30.51 -0.37
CA LEU A 121 15.15 -31.45 0.74
C LEU A 121 14.49 -32.79 0.35
N GLU A 122 13.33 -32.75 -0.32
CA GLU A 122 12.63 -33.94 -0.83
C GLU A 122 13.50 -34.74 -1.81
N ASP A 123 14.22 -34.05 -2.70
CA ASP A 123 15.16 -34.62 -3.67
C ASP A 123 16.47 -35.10 -3.02
N LYS A 124 16.61 -34.98 -1.70
CA LYS A 124 17.81 -35.35 -0.91
C LYS A 124 19.08 -34.62 -1.35
N GLN A 125 18.94 -33.44 -1.96
CA GLN A 125 20.07 -32.58 -2.35
C GLN A 125 20.64 -31.81 -1.16
N LEU A 126 19.87 -31.74 -0.07
CA LEU A 126 20.23 -31.05 1.16
C LEU A 126 20.04 -31.95 2.38
N THR A 127 20.86 -31.71 3.40
CA THR A 127 20.62 -32.24 4.75
C THR A 127 19.65 -31.35 5.52
N TYR A 128 19.00 -31.90 6.55
CA TYR A 128 18.06 -31.14 7.39
C TYR A 128 18.71 -29.91 8.05
N GLU A 129 19.97 -30.00 8.49
CA GLU A 129 20.67 -28.85 9.05
C GLU A 129 20.93 -27.74 8.02
N GLN A 130 21.22 -28.11 6.77
CA GLN A 130 21.40 -27.15 5.69
C GLN A 130 20.08 -26.47 5.32
N HIS A 131 18.98 -27.22 5.28
CA HIS A 131 17.62 -26.68 5.09
C HIS A 131 17.30 -25.60 6.14
N LEU A 132 17.51 -25.89 7.43
CA LEU A 132 17.24 -24.92 8.50
C LEU A 132 18.08 -23.64 8.40
N ARG A 133 19.32 -23.74 7.93
CA ARG A 133 20.19 -22.56 7.73
C ARG A 133 19.71 -21.72 6.55
N GLU A 134 19.46 -22.35 5.40
CA GLU A 134 18.99 -21.68 4.20
C GLU A 134 17.61 -21.05 4.40
N GLN A 135 16.71 -21.72 5.14
CA GLN A 135 15.41 -21.16 5.51
C GLN A 135 15.56 -19.83 6.26
N ARG A 136 16.43 -19.76 7.27
CA ARG A 136 16.68 -18.52 8.02
C ARG A 136 17.25 -17.42 7.13
N THR A 137 18.12 -17.77 6.19
CA THR A 137 18.66 -16.80 5.22
C THR A 137 17.57 -16.24 4.30
N ILE A 138 16.66 -17.09 3.82
CA ILE A 138 15.50 -16.68 3.01
C ILE A 138 14.58 -15.78 3.83
N GLU A 139 14.26 -16.16 5.07
CA GLU A 139 13.41 -15.36 5.95
C GLU A 139 14.04 -13.99 6.26
N GLN A 140 15.36 -13.91 6.48
CA GLN A 140 16.08 -12.65 6.68
C GLN A 140 16.10 -11.77 5.42
N LYS A 141 16.28 -12.39 4.24
CA LYS A 141 16.27 -11.69 2.94
C LYS A 141 14.95 -10.97 2.71
N TYR A 142 13.81 -11.60 3.04
CA TYR A 142 12.48 -11.03 2.80
C TYR A 142 11.86 -10.36 4.04
N SER A 143 12.56 -10.32 5.18
CA SER A 143 12.06 -9.68 6.41
C SER A 143 11.81 -8.18 6.21
N ALA A 144 10.71 -7.69 6.77
CA ALA A 144 10.38 -6.26 6.89
C ALA A 144 11.21 -5.53 7.98
N TYR A 145 11.93 -6.29 8.81
CA TYR A 145 12.69 -5.82 9.98
C TYR A 145 14.08 -6.44 10.05
#